data_AF-A0A6V7IKA2-F1
#
_entry.id   AF-A0A6V7IKA2-F1
#
_cell.length_a   1.000
_cell.length_b   1.000
_cell.length_c   1.000
_cell.angle_alpha   90.00
_cell.angle_beta   90.00
_cell.angle_gamma   90.00
#
_symmetry.space_group_name_H-M   'P 1'
#
loop_
_entity.id
_entity.type
_entity.pdbx_description
1 polymer ?
#
loop_
_entity_poly.entity_id
_entity_poly.type
_entity_poly.pdbx_seq_one_letter_code
_entity_poly.pdbx_strand_id
1 'polypeptide(L)' 'MQPYDENLIWLVVVGFIVAFILAFGIGANDVANSFGTSVGAGVLTVFQACVLATFFEIAGAVLIGYK' A
#
# COMPACT_ATOMS: atom_id res chain seq x y z
N MET A 1 -5.15 -9.37 36.16
CA MET A 1 -5.49 -8.32 35.18
C MET A 1 -5.59 -8.99 33.83
N GLN A 2 -6.79 -9.29 33.34
CA GLN A 2 -6.97 -9.71 31.94
C GLN A 2 -6.85 -8.44 31.09
N PRO A 3 -5.76 -8.24 30.32
CA PRO A 3 -5.46 -6.93 29.73
C PRO A 3 -6.34 -6.58 28.52
N TYR A 4 -7.15 -7.52 28.01
CA TYR A 4 -7.99 -7.31 26.85
C TYR A 4 -9.28 -8.14 26.94
N ASP A 5 -10.39 -7.57 26.48
CA ASP A 5 -11.67 -8.25 26.32
C ASP A 5 -11.63 -9.10 25.04
N GLU A 6 -11.88 -10.42 25.12
CA GLU A 6 -11.95 -11.32 23.93
C GLU A 6 -12.91 -10.77 22.85
N ASN A 7 -13.92 -10.02 23.29
CA ASN A 7 -14.86 -9.31 22.45
C ASN A 7 -14.28 -8.11 21.68
N LEU A 8 -12.98 -7.79 21.76
CA LEU A 8 -12.33 -6.71 21.01
C LEU A 8 -11.45 -7.23 19.86
N ILE A 9 -11.12 -8.52 19.80
CA ILE A 9 -10.32 -9.08 18.69
C ILE A 9 -11.00 -8.85 17.34
N TRP A 10 -12.33 -8.95 17.27
CA TRP A 10 -13.05 -8.73 16.02
C TRP A 10 -12.80 -7.33 15.46
N LEU A 11 -12.64 -6.32 16.33
CA LEU A 11 -12.37 -4.94 15.92
C LEU A 11 -10.98 -4.81 15.31
N VAL A 12 -9.99 -5.53 15.85
CA VAL A 12 -8.63 -5.59 15.28
C VAL A 12 -8.66 -6.28 13.92
N VAL A 13 -9.39 -7.39 13.78
CA VAL A 13 -9.51 -8.13 12.52
C VAL A 13 -10.19 -7.27 11.45
N VAL A 14 -11.30 -6.62 11.78
CA VAL A 14 -12.01 -5.72 10.84
C VAL A 14 -11.15 -4.51 10.50
N GLY A 15 -10.49 -3.90 11.50
CA GLY A 15 -9.58 -2.78 11.30
C GLY A 15 -8.42 -3.13 10.37
N PHE A 16 -7.84 -4.32 10.51
CA PHE A 16 -6.80 -4.82 9.61
C PHE A 16 -7.29 -4.97 8.17
N ILE A 17 -8.48 -5.55 7.96
CA ILE A 17 -9.05 -5.72 6.62
C ILE A 17 -9.30 -4.36 5.96
N VAL A 18 -9.88 -3.41 6.69
CA VAL A 18 -10.13 -2.05 6.19
C VAL A 18 -8.83 -1.34 5.84
N ALA A 19 -7.82 -1.41 6.73
CA ALA A 19 -6.51 -0.83 6.49
C ALA A 19 -5.81 -1.47 5.28
N PHE A 20 -5.95 -2.78 5.09
CA PHE A 20 -5.39 -3.49 3.94
C PHE A 20 -6.01 -3.03 2.62
N ILE A 21 -7.35 -2.88 2.57
CA ILE A 21 -8.05 -2.37 1.39
C ILE A 21 -7.63 -0.93 1.08
N LEU A 22 -7.54 -0.08 2.11
CA LEU A 22 -7.08 1.30 1.97
C LEU A 22 -5.65 1.38 1.45
N ALA A 23 -4.73 0.57 2.00
CA ALA A 23 -3.35 0.53 1.56
C ALA A 23 -3.25 0.16 0.07
N PHE A 24 -4.05 -0.82 -0.37
CA PHE A 24 -4.09 -1.21 -1.79
C PHE A 24 -4.62 -0.09 -2.69
N GLY A 25 -5.65 0.62 -2.26
CA GLY A 25 -6.23 1.74 -3.00
C GLY A 25 -5.30 2.95 -3.09
N ILE A 26 -4.65 3.31 -1.97
CA ILE A 26 -3.69 4.41 -1.92
C ILE A 26 -2.46 4.09 -2.78
N GLY A 27 -1.90 2.89 -2.63
CA GLY A 27 -0.75 2.44 -3.43
C GLY A 27 -1.05 2.47 -4.93
N ALA A 28 -2.19 1.91 -5.37
CA ALA A 28 -2.57 1.93 -6.79
C ALA A 28 -2.73 3.36 -7.35
N ASN A 29 -3.30 4.28 -6.56
CA ASN A 29 -3.44 5.68 -6.93
C ASN A 29 -2.08 6.38 -7.06
N ASP A 30 -1.16 6.14 -6.14
CA ASP A 30 0.16 6.78 -6.16
C ASP A 30 1.02 6.29 -7.33
N VAL A 31 0.95 4.99 -7.64
CA VAL A 31 1.60 4.42 -8.83
C VAL A 31 1.06 5.05 -10.12
N ALA A 32 -0.26 5.24 -10.23
CA ALA A 32 -0.85 5.88 -11.40
C ALA A 32 -0.44 7.37 -11.54
N ASN A 33 -0.35 8.08 -10.42
CA ASN A 33 0.05 9.49 -10.39
C ASN A 33 1.53 9.68 -10.75
N SER A 34 2.41 8.83 -10.19
CA SER A 34 3.87 8.94 -10.37
C SER A 34 4.35 8.36 -11.70
N PHE A 35 3.74 7.27 -12.19
CA PHE A 35 4.18 6.59 -13.41
C PHE A 35 3.28 6.84 -14.62
N GLY A 36 2.12 7.49 -14.46
CA GLY A 36 1.15 7.72 -15.54
C GLY A 36 1.71 8.54 -16.72
N THR A 37 2.53 9.55 -16.44
CA THR A 37 3.16 10.38 -17.49
C THR A 37 4.27 9.64 -18.23
N SER A 38 5.08 8.84 -17.53
CA SER A 38 6.14 8.02 -18.12
C SER A 38 5.58 6.87 -18.97
N VAL A 39 4.47 6.27 -18.54
CA VAL A 39 3.76 5.24 -19.32
C VAL A 39 3.02 5.86 -20.51
N GLY A 40 2.37 7.02 -20.31
CA GLY A 40 1.69 7.76 -21.37
C GLY A 40 2.63 8.31 -22.45
N ALA A 41 3.87 8.63 -22.09
CA ALA A 41 4.91 9.05 -23.02
C ALA A 41 5.62 7.88 -23.74
N GLY A 42 5.27 6.62 -23.43
CA GLY A 42 5.88 5.43 -24.02
C GLY A 42 7.30 5.12 -23.53
N VAL A 43 7.76 5.80 -22.46
CA VAL A 43 9.10 5.61 -21.88
C VAL A 43 9.15 4.35 -21.00
N LEU A 44 8.04 4.03 -20.33
CA LEU A 44 7.86 2.79 -19.57
C LEU A 44 6.61 2.04 -20.02
N THR A 45 6.67 0.71 -19.99
CA THR A 45 5.45 -0.11 -20.10
C THR A 45 4.74 -0.21 -18.74
N VAL A 46 3.42 -0.46 -18.77
CA VAL A 46 2.61 -0.67 -17.55
C VAL A 46 3.21 -1.73 -16.63
N PHE A 47 3.76 -2.80 -17.22
CA PHE A 47 4.36 -3.89 -16.47
C PHE A 47 5.66 -3.46 -15.77
N GLN A 48 6.52 -2.72 -16.47
CA GLN A 48 7.75 -2.17 -15.87
C GLN A 48 7.44 -1.17 -14.75
N ALA A 49 6.45 -0.31 -14.95
CA ALA A 49 6.01 0.64 -13.92
C ALA A 49 5.49 -0.10 -12.67
N CYS A 50 4.73 -1.17 -12.85
CA CYS A 50 4.21 -1.97 -11.74
C CYS A 50 5.31 -2.68 -10.93
N VAL A 51 6.32 -3.24 -11.63
CA VAL A 51 7.49 -3.85 -10.98
C VAL A 51 8.29 -2.81 -10.21
N LEU A 52 8.61 -1.67 -10.84
CA LEU A 52 9.41 -0.61 -10.21
C LEU A 52 8.68 -0.01 -9.00
N ALA A 53 7.37 0.24 -9.14
CA ALA A 53 6.51 0.70 -8.07
C ALA A 53 6.51 -0.26 -6.88
N THR A 54 6.38 -1.58 -7.13
CA THR A 54 6.39 -2.58 -6.05
C THR A 54 7.67 -2.51 -5.22
N PHE A 55 8.84 -2.39 -5.86
CA PHE A 55 10.11 -2.28 -5.14
C PHE A 55 10.22 -0.97 -4.34
N PHE A 56 9.83 0.16 -4.92
CA PHE A 56 9.96 1.46 -4.28
C PHE A 56 8.90 1.71 -3.19
N GLU A 57 7.66 1.26 -3.39
CA GLU A 57 6.58 1.32 -2.39
C GLU A 57 6.91 0.44 -1.17
N ILE A 58 7.36 -0.80 -1.39
CA ILE A 58 7.77 -1.69 -0.28
C ILE A 58 8.99 -1.11 0.44
N ALA A 59 9.97 -0.60 -0.30
CA ALA A 59 11.13 0.05 0.30
C ALA A 59 10.71 1.28 1.12
N GLY A 60 9.85 2.15 0.60
CA GLY A 60 9.33 3.33 1.31
C GLY A 60 8.54 2.97 2.56
N ALA A 61 7.65 1.98 2.47
CA ALA A 61 6.88 1.48 3.60
C ALA A 61 7.77 0.92 4.72
N VAL A 62 8.87 0.22 4.38
CA VAL A 62 9.81 -0.34 5.37
C VAL A 62 10.76 0.71 5.93
N LEU A 63 11.31 1.60 5.09
CA LEU A 63 12.36 2.56 5.48
C LEU A 63 11.80 3.81 6.17
N ILE A 64 10.62 4.28 5.76
CA ILE A 64 10.04 5.55 6.22
C ILE A 64 8.73 5.32 6.98
N GLY A 65 7.99 4.25 6.68
CA GLY A 65 6.70 3.94 7.31
C GLY A 65 6.78 3.60 8.81
N TYR A 66 7.97 3.46 9.40
CA TYR A 66 8.12 3.28 10.84
C TYR A 66 7.88 4.57 11.66
N LYS A 67 7.82 5.74 11.00
CA LYS A 67 7.73 7.06 11.64
C LYS A 67 6.39 7.72 11.38
#